data_AF-A0A934BJS9-F1
#
_entry.id   AF-A0A934BJS9-F1
#
_cell.length_a   1.000
_cell.length_b   1.000
_cell.length_c   1.000
_cell.angle_alpha   90.00
_cell.angle_beta   90.00
_cell.angle_gamma   90.00
#
_symmetry.space_group_name_H-M   'P 1'
#
loop_
_entity.id
_entity.type
_entity.pdbx_description
1 polymer ?
#
loop_
_entity_poly.entity_id
_entity_poly.type
_entity_poly.pdbx_seq_one_letter_code
_entity_poly.pdbx_strand_id
1 'polypeptide(L)' 'MLKLKQKIKIAMVEQNLTGGDVARAIGVDRGQVWWTIYGRIKPKKVREGICNALNLPLSIWDDI' A
#
# COMPACT_ATOMS: atom_id res chain seq x y z
N MET A 1 13.16 7.78 11.75
CA MET A 1 12.13 6.75 11.55
C MET A 1 11.35 7.08 10.29
N LEU A 2 11.27 6.15 9.33
CA LEU A 2 10.53 6.37 8.08
C LEU A 2 9.02 6.29 8.34
N LYS A 3 8.25 7.21 7.75
CA LYS A 3 6.78 7.18 7.79
C LYS A 3 6.27 6.03 6.93
N LEU A 4 5.12 5.45 7.28
CA LEU A 4 4.42 4.40 6.51
C LEU A 4 4.41 4.67 4.99
N LYS A 5 3.98 5.86 4.57
CA LYS A 5 3.93 6.25 3.16
C LYS A 5 5.29 6.20 2.46
N GLN A 6 6.38 6.45 3.18
CA GLN A 6 7.74 6.36 2.64
C GLN A 6 8.14 4.91 2.47
N LYS A 7 7.85 4.05 3.46
CA LYS A 7 8.12 2.60 3.38
C LYS A 7 7.40 1.96 2.19
N ILE A 8 6.12 2.26 2.01
CA ILE A 8 5.34 1.74 0.87
C ILE A 8 5.88 2.28 -0.47
N LYS A 9 6.23 3.56 -0.54
CA LYS A 9 6.79 4.14 -1.77
C LYS A 9 8.15 3.54 -2.13
N ILE A 10 9.00 3.25 -1.15
CA ILE A 10 10.28 2.55 -1.37
C ILE A 10 10.02 1.17 -1.95
N ALA A 11 9.13 0.38 -1.34
CA ALA A 11 8.80 -0.97 -1.84
C ALA A 11 8.26 -0.96 -3.29
N MET A 12 7.44 0.04 -3.62
CA MET A 12 6.96 0.23 -4.99
C MET A 12 8.10 0.51 -5.97
N VAL A 13 9.06 1.36 -5.60
CA VAL A 13 10.22 1.68 -6.43
C VAL A 13 11.15 0.47 -6.60
N GLU A 14 11.44 -0.24 -5.50
CA GLU A 14 12.29 -1.45 -5.51
C GLU A 14 11.72 -2.55 -6.41
N GLN A 15 10.40 -2.62 -6.53
CA GLN A 15 9.70 -3.61 -7.37
C GLN A 15 9.33 -3.07 -8.75
N ASN A 16 9.71 -1.83 -9.09
CA ASN A 16 9.34 -1.16 -10.33
C ASN A 16 7.83 -1.15 -10.60
N LEU A 17 7.03 -0.95 -9.53
CA LEU A 17 5.57 -0.90 -9.55
C LEU A 17 5.05 0.52 -9.36
N THR A 18 4.01 0.87 -10.10
CA THR A 18 3.24 2.09 -9.90
C THR A 18 2.04 1.84 -8.98
N GLY A 19 1.44 2.91 -8.47
CA GLY A 19 0.19 2.79 -7.69
C GLY A 19 -0.97 2.23 -8.51
N GLY A 20 -0.92 2.39 -9.85
CA GLY A 20 -1.88 1.76 -10.75
C GLY A 20 -1.67 0.25 -10.87
N ASP A 21 -0.42 -0.22 -10.83
CA ASP A 21 -0.11 -1.66 -10.86
C ASP A 21 -0.60 -2.36 -9.60
N VAL A 22 -0.36 -1.74 -8.44
CA VAL A 22 -0.86 -2.25 -7.15
C VAL A 22 -2.39 -2.29 -7.14
N ALA A 23 -3.05 -1.24 -7.64
CA ALA A 23 -4.51 -1.17 -7.71
C ALA A 23 -5.09 -2.27 -8.62
N ARG A 24 -4.46 -2.51 -9.79
CA ARG A 24 -4.83 -3.59 -10.71
C ARG A 24 -4.66 -4.97 -10.09
N ALA A 25 -3.56 -5.20 -9.38
CA ALA A 25 -3.26 -6.48 -8.74
C ALA A 25 -4.32 -6.88 -7.69
N ILE A 26 -4.94 -5.90 -7.03
CA ILE A 26 -5.91 -6.14 -5.95
C ILE A 26 -7.37 -5.88 -6.37
N GLY A 27 -7.60 -5.45 -7.62
CA GLY A 27 -8.93 -5.21 -8.18
C GLY A 27 -9.66 -4.00 -7.58
N VAL A 28 -8.94 -2.92 -7.28
CA VAL A 28 -9.53 -1.67 -6.73
C VAL A 28 -9.15 -0.44 -7.55
N ASP A 29 -9.82 0.68 -7.27
CA ASP A 29 -9.43 1.96 -7.85
C ASP A 29 -8.11 2.50 -7.26
N ARG A 30 -7.32 3.18 -8.09
CA ARG A 30 -6.03 3.77 -7.68
C ARG A 30 -6.20 4.78 -6.52
N GLY A 31 -7.32 5.50 -6.48
CA GLY A 31 -7.66 6.41 -5.39
C GLY A 31 -7.84 5.69 -4.06
N GLN A 32 -8.41 4.48 -4.05
CA GLN A 32 -8.54 3.68 -2.82
C GLN A 32 -7.19 3.25 -2.27
N VAL A 33 -6.24 2.87 -3.12
CA VAL A 33 -4.85 2.59 -2.69
C VAL A 33 -4.25 3.83 -2.05
N TRP A 34 -4.36 4.98 -2.71
CA TRP A 34 -3.79 6.24 -2.20
C TRP A 34 -4.42 6.67 -0.87
N TRP A 35 -5.75 6.66 -0.77
CA TRP A 35 -6.45 7.00 0.47
C TRP A 35 -6.12 6.04 1.61
N THR A 36 -5.86 4.76 1.32
CA THR A 36 -5.43 3.77 2.32
C THR A 36 -4.01 4.06 2.82
N ILE A 37 -3.06 4.32 1.91
CA ILE A 37 -1.67 4.66 2.25
C ILE A 37 -1.58 5.92 3.12
N TYR A 38 -2.43 6.90 2.84
CA TYR A 38 -2.47 8.17 3.58
C TYR A 38 -3.41 8.13 4.80
N GLY A 39 -3.99 6.97 5.11
CA GLY A 39 -4.81 6.75 6.31
C GLY A 39 -6.19 7.42 6.29
N ARG A 40 -6.65 7.94 5.14
CA ARG A 40 -7.99 8.55 4.98
C ARG A 40 -9.10 7.52 5.05
N ILE A 41 -8.83 6.31 4.57
CA ILE A 41 -9.70 5.14 4.72
C ILE A 41 -8.87 3.98 5.26
N LYS A 42 -9.50 3.08 6.03
CA LYS A 42 -8.81 1.94 6.64
C LYS A 42 -9.43 0.58 6.30
N PRO A 43 -9.80 0.29 5.04
CA PRO A 43 -10.37 -1.01 4.68
C PRO A 43 -9.30 -2.10 4.82
N LYS A 44 -9.55 -3.06 5.73
CA LYS A 44 -8.65 -4.18 6.04
C LYS A 44 -8.18 -4.92 4.77
N LYS A 45 -9.10 -5.24 3.87
CA LYS A 45 -8.82 -5.94 2.60
C LYS A 45 -7.84 -5.19 1.69
N VAL A 46 -7.91 -3.85 1.62
CA VAL A 46 -7.00 -3.07 0.77
C VAL A 46 -5.61 -3.02 1.39
N ARG A 47 -5.50 -2.94 2.72
CA ARG A 47 -4.22 -3.01 3.42
C ARG A 47 -3.53 -4.35 3.20
N GLU A 48 -4.26 -5.45 3.34
CA GLU A 48 -3.80 -6.81 3.05
C GLU A 48 -3.40 -6.94 1.58
N GLY A 49 -4.22 -6.44 0.66
CA GLY A 49 -3.92 -6.45 -0.77
C GLY A 49 -2.64 -5.69 -1.12
N ILE A 50 -2.45 -4.48 -0.59
CA ILE A 50 -1.22 -3.68 -0.80
C ILE A 50 -0.01 -4.43 -0.26
N CYS A 51 -0.11 -5.01 0.95
CA CYS A 51 0.96 -5.80 1.54
C CYS A 51 1.31 -7.01 0.67
N ASN A 52 0.32 -7.77 0.21
CA ASN A 52 0.54 -8.93 -0.66
C ASN A 52 1.15 -8.52 -2.01
N ALA A 53 0.65 -7.45 -2.64
CA ALA A 53 1.14 -6.96 -3.92
C ALA A 53 2.58 -6.44 -3.85
N LEU A 54 3.02 -5.96 -2.69
CA LEU A 54 4.36 -5.44 -2.45
C LEU A 54 5.24 -6.36 -1.61
N ASN A 55 4.79 -7.59 -1.33
CA ASN A 55 5.49 -8.53 -0.44
C ASN A 55 5.96 -7.91 0.89
N LEU A 56 5.08 -7.11 1.51
CA LEU A 56 5.32 -6.43 2.79
C LEU A 56 4.55 -7.10 3.92
N PRO A 57 5.08 -7.08 5.16
CA PRO A 57 4.34 -7.57 6.31
C PRO A 57 3.16 -6.64 6.66
N LEU A 58 2.06 -7.21 7.16
CA LEU A 58 0.88 -6.43 7.58
C LEU A 58 1.18 -5.52 8.79
N SER A 59 2.18 -5.84 9.60
CA SER A 59 2.61 -5.02 10.74
C SER A 59 3.13 -3.64 10.35
N ILE A 60 3.39 -3.39 9.06
CA ILE A 60 3.77 -2.05 8.58
C ILE A 60 2.69 -1.00 8.91
N TRP A 61 1.43 -1.42 9.04
CA TRP A 61 0.30 -0.54 9.37
C TRP A 61 0.14 -0.26 10.87
N ASP A 62 0.95 -0.88 11.75
CA ASP A 62 0.90 -0.66 13.21
C ASP A 62 1.54 0.67 13.63
N ASP A 63 2.29 1.31 12.71
CA ASP A 63 2.92 2.62 12.88
C ASP A 63 1.95 3.82 12.72
N ILE A 64 0.62 3.61 12.74
CA ILE A 64 -0.42 4.62 12.42
C ILE A 64 -1.23 5.05 13.63
#